data_AF-A0A2M8BZF2-F1
#
_entry.id   AF-A0A2M8BZF2-F1
#
_cell.length_a   1.000
_cell.length_b   1.000
_cell.length_c   1.000
_cell.angle_alpha   90.00
_cell.angle_beta   90.00
_cell.angle_gamma   90.00
#
_symmetry.space_group_name_H-M   'P 1'
#
loop_
_entity.id
_entity.type
_entity.pdbx_description
1 polymer ?
#
loop_
_entity_poly.entity_id
_entity_poly.type
_entity_poly.pdbx_seq_one_letter_code
_entity_poly.pdbx_strand_id
1 'polypeptide(L)' 'KYGHPIYLLETFVERERFQGICYQAANWIYVGQTKGRSRNDRYNSLKVAIKDIYL' A
#
# COMPACT_ATOMS: atom_id res chain seq x y z
N LYS A 1 -6.64 13.02 19.23
CA LYS A 1 -7.73 13.29 18.26
C LYS A 1 -7.13 14.14 17.15
N TYR A 2 -7.27 13.77 15.87
CA TYR A 2 -6.71 14.58 14.78
C TYR A 2 -7.41 15.95 14.78
N GLY A 3 -6.66 17.04 14.70
CA GLY A 3 -7.19 18.42 14.70
C GLY A 3 -7.80 18.86 13.36
N HIS A 4 -8.07 17.89 12.48
CA HIS A 4 -8.58 18.08 11.13
C HIS A 4 -9.36 16.81 10.72
N PRO A 5 -10.28 16.90 9.74
CA PRO A 5 -10.92 15.72 9.17
C PRO A 5 -9.92 14.77 8.52
N ILE A 6 -10.25 13.48 8.52
CA ILE A 6 -9.55 12.44 7.77
C ILE A 6 -10.24 12.34 6.42
N TYR A 7 -9.52 12.57 5.33
CA TYR A 7 -10.08 12.53 3.98
C TYR A 7 -9.88 11.19 3.27
N LEU A 8 -8.83 10.46 3.64
CA LEU A 8 -8.44 9.22 2.99
C LEU A 8 -7.69 8.32 3.97
N LEU A 9 -7.89 7.02 3.82
CA LEU A 9 -7.06 5.99 4.43
C LEU A 9 -6.53 5.10 3.32
N GLU A 10 -5.29 4.65 3.45
CA GLU A 10 -4.69 3.68 2.53
C GLU A 10 -4.00 2.56 3.31
N THR A 11 -3.94 1.38 2.71
CA THR A 11 -3.22 0.22 3.25
C THR A 11 -2.41 -0.49 2.17
N PHE A 12 -1.34 -1.18 2.59
CA PHE A 12 -0.36 -1.79 1.70
C PHE A 12 -0.23 -3.29 1.98
N VAL A 13 -0.56 -4.10 0.98
CA VAL A 13 -0.52 -5.57 1.08
C VAL A 13 0.64 -6.10 0.25
N GLU A 14 1.56 -6.85 0.85
CA GLU A 14 2.66 -7.49 0.13
C GLU A 14 2.14 -8.63 -0.75
N ARG A 15 2.15 -8.42 -2.07
CA ARG A 15 1.43 -9.24 -3.06
C ARG A 15 1.90 -10.69 -3.11
N GLU A 16 3.22 -10.90 -2.97
CA GLU A 16 3.81 -12.24 -3.06
C GLU A 16 3.45 -13.12 -1.85
N ARG A 17 3.04 -12.51 -0.74
CA ARG A 17 2.73 -13.22 0.51
C ARG A 17 1.24 -13.29 0.81
N PHE A 18 0.48 -12.29 0.38
CA PHE A 18 -0.93 -12.14 0.74
C PHE A 18 -1.77 -11.68 -0.45
N GLN A 19 -2.96 -12.27 -0.59
CA GLN A 19 -3.91 -11.92 -1.64
C GLN A 19 -4.78 -10.69 -1.30
N GLY A 20 -4.73 -10.19 -0.06
CA GLY A 20 -5.51 -9.01 0.36
C GLY A 20 -7.01 -9.24 0.50
N ILE A 21 -7.47 -10.50 0.58
CA ILE A 21 -8.89 -10.89 0.60
C ILE A 21 -9.67 -10.16 1.71
N CYS A 22 -9.11 -9.99 2.90
CA CYS A 22 -9.82 -9.30 4.00
C CYS A 22 -10.13 -7.83 3.67
N TYR A 23 -9.25 -7.14 2.93
CA TYR A 23 -9.48 -5.76 2.50
C TYR A 23 -10.52 -5.69 1.39
N GLN A 24 -10.47 -6.62 0.43
CA GLN A 24 -11.50 -6.75 -0.62
C GLN A 24 -12.88 -7.03 -0.01
N ALA A 25 -12.97 -7.96 0.95
CA ALA A 25 -14.20 -8.29 1.65
C ALA A 25 -14.73 -7.13 2.51
N ALA A 26 -13.84 -6.25 2.98
CA ALA A 26 -14.18 -5.04 3.72
C ALA A 26 -14.51 -3.83 2.81
N ASN A 27 -14.73 -4.05 1.51
CA ASN A 27 -15.05 -3.03 0.51
C ASN A 27 -13.93 -2.00 0.26
N TRP A 28 -12.68 -2.34 0.54
CA TRP A 28 -11.58 -1.49 0.12
C TRP A 28 -11.37 -1.58 -1.39
N ILE A 29 -11.02 -0.45 -2.00
CA ILE A 29 -10.85 -0.31 -3.44
C ILE A 29 -9.38 -0.48 -3.77
N TYR A 30 -9.06 -1.47 -4.61
CA TYR A 30 -7.71 -1.60 -5.17
C TYR A 30 -7.41 -0.44 -6.13
N VAL A 31 -6.31 0.29 -5.89
CA VAL A 31 -5.95 1.48 -6.68
C VAL A 31 -4.60 1.38 -7.40
N GLY A 32 -3.86 0.29 -7.20
CA GLY A 32 -2.61 0.04 -7.92
C GLY A 32 -1.49 -0.53 -7.04
N GLN A 33 -0.25 -0.36 -7.49
CA GLN A 33 0.92 -1.01 -6.90
C GLN A 33 2.05 -0.03 -6.60
N THR A 34 2.75 -0.28 -5.51
CA THR A 34 4.02 0.39 -5.24
C THR A 34 5.08 -0.01 -6.26
N LYS A 35 6.07 0.85 -6.51
CA LYS A 35 7.14 0.59 -7.50
C LYS A 35 8.29 -0.28 -6.98
N GLY A 36 8.13 -0.95 -5.84
CA GLY A 36 9.21 -1.74 -5.23
C GLY A 36 10.43 -0.92 -4.79
N ARG A 37 10.21 0.35 -4.40
CA ARG A 37 11.26 1.27 -3.89
C ARG A 37 11.03 1.63 -2.44
N SER A 38 12.12 1.85 -1.71
CA SER A 38 12.09 2.36 -0.34
C SER A 38 12.19 3.89 -0.29
N ARG A 39 11.78 4.49 0.83
CA ARG A 39 11.74 5.96 1.03
C ARG A 39 13.09 6.63 0.75
N ASN A 40 14.19 5.99 1.13
CA ASN A 40 15.55 6.55 1.04
C ASN A 40 16.39 5.92 -0.08
N ASP A 41 15.76 5.35 -1.10
CA ASP A 41 16.44 4.70 -2.23
C ASP A 41 16.98 5.72 -3.25
N ARG A 42 18.01 6.48 -2.85
CA ARG A 42 18.59 7.57 -3.67
C ARG A 42 19.15 7.08 -5.01
N TYR A 43 19.70 5.88 -5.04
CA TYR A 43 20.37 5.32 -6.21
C TYR A 43 19.51 4.30 -6.98
N ASN A 44 18.23 4.15 -6.61
CA ASN A 44 17.31 3.14 -7.17
C ASN A 44 17.91 1.72 -7.16
N SER A 45 18.72 1.39 -6.15
CA SER A 45 19.43 0.12 -6.05
C SER A 45 18.72 -0.86 -5.11
N LEU A 46 17.80 -0.38 -4.27
CA LEU A 46 17.03 -1.22 -3.36
C LEU A 46 15.87 -1.85 -4.10
N LYS A 47 15.80 -3.18 -4.07
CA LYS A 47 14.62 -3.94 -4.48
C LYS A 47 13.83 -4.33 -3.24
N VAL A 48 12.72 -3.65 -3.00
CA VAL A 48 11.75 -4.04 -1.96
C VAL A 48 10.51 -4.64 -2.60
N ALA A 49 9.80 -5.47 -1.84
CA ALA A 49 8.60 -6.14 -2.34
C ALA A 49 7.56 -5.14 -2.87
N ILE A 50 6.94 -5.49 -4.00
CA ILE A 50 5.82 -4.75 -4.57
C ILE A 50 4.57 -5.03 -3.73
N LYS A 51 3.94 -3.95 -3.28
CA LYS A 51 2.70 -3.99 -2.51
C LYS A 51 1.51 -3.49 -3.34
N ASP A 52 0.38 -4.17 -3.19
CA ASP A 52 -0.92 -3.69 -3.64
C ASP A 52 -1.43 -2.61 -2.68
N ILE A 53 -2.07 -1.58 -3.21
CA ILE A 53 -2.59 -0.42 -2.48
C ILE A 53 -4.12 -0.49 -2.50
N TYR A 54 -4.71 -0.35 -1.33
CA TYR A 54 -6.16 -0.33 -1.14
C TYR A 54 -6.55 0.96 -0.42
N LEU A 55 -7.70 1.54 -0.82
CA LEU A 55 -8.35 2.71 -0.19
C LEU A 55 -9.69 2.35 0.44
#